data_AF-A0AAW9F7U2-F1
#
_entry.id   AF-A0AAW9F7U2-F1
#
_cell.length_a   1.000
_cell.length_b   1.000
_cell.length_c   1.000
_cell.angle_alpha   90.00
_cell.angle_beta   90.00
_cell.angle_gamma   90.00
#
_symmetry.space_group_name_H-M   'P 1'
#
loop_
_entity.id
_entity.type
_entity.pdbx_description
1 polymer ?
#
loop_
_entity_poly.entity_id
_entity_poly.type
_entity_poly.pdbx_seq_one_letter_code
_entity_poly.pdbx_strand_id
1 'polypeptide(L)' 'MIGRNMHIEQVHTITFDNGGEFAEHKAIEEALGAETYFAHPYSSWERGLNENNNGLLRQ' A
#
# COMPACT_ATOMS: atom_id res chain seq x y z
N MET A 1 -13.78 -27.25 -4.59
CA MET A 1 -12.83 -26.20 -5.05
C MET A 1 -13.27 -24.92 -4.36
N ILE A 2 -12.61 -24.58 -3.26
CA ILE A 2 -12.97 -23.48 -2.36
C ILE A 2 -12.68 -22.16 -3.08
N GLY A 3 -13.67 -21.27 -3.14
CA GLY A 3 -13.57 -19.99 -3.85
C GLY A 3 -12.36 -19.19 -3.36
N ARG A 4 -11.38 -18.99 -4.24
CA ARG A 4 -10.31 -18.02 -4.01
C ARG A 4 -10.95 -16.63 -3.92
N ASN A 5 -10.61 -15.89 -2.87
CA ASN A 5 -11.03 -14.50 -2.71
C ASN A 5 -10.54 -13.69 -3.92
N MET A 6 -11.44 -13.32 -4.83
CA MET A 6 -11.14 -12.65 -6.12
C MET A 6 -10.29 -11.38 -5.97
N HIS A 7 -10.30 -10.75 -4.79
CA HIS A 7 -9.61 -9.49 -4.54
C HIS A 7 -8.11 -9.66 -4.24
N ILE A 8 -7.69 -10.83 -3.74
CA ILE A 8 -6.28 -11.08 -3.38
C ILE A 8 -5.38 -11.06 -4.62
N GLU A 9 -5.87 -11.54 -5.77
CA GLU A 9 -5.04 -11.57 -7.00
C GLU A 9 -4.95 -10.23 -7.76
N GLN A 10 -5.61 -9.16 -7.31
CA GLN A 10 -5.62 -7.88 -8.03
C GLN A 10 -4.51 -6.91 -7.60
N VAL A 11 -3.98 -7.09 -6.39
CA VAL A 11 -2.97 -6.19 -5.84
C VAL A 11 -1.62 -6.88 -5.96
N HIS A 12 -0.76 -6.37 -6.84
CA HIS A 12 0.58 -6.94 -7.04
C HIS A 12 1.62 -6.33 -6.10
N THR A 13 1.53 -5.03 -5.85
CA THR A 13 2.46 -4.30 -4.99
C THR A 13 1.75 -3.20 -4.21
N ILE A 14 2.33 -2.83 -3.06
CA ILE A 14 1.87 -1.72 -2.21
C ILE A 14 3.08 -0.90 -1.77
N THR A 15 3.00 0.42 -1.87
CA THR A 15 4.05 1.34 -1.38
C THR A 15 3.54 2.18 -0.22
N PHE A 16 4.18 2.06 0.94
CA PHE A 16 3.88 2.80 2.16
C PHE A 16 4.78 4.05 2.29
N ASP A 17 4.39 4.97 3.18
CA ASP A 17 5.33 5.93 3.74
C ASP A 17 6.05 5.28 4.94
N ASN A 18 6.99 6.01 5.54
CA ASN A 18 7.71 5.54 6.72
C ASN A 18 6.92 5.74 8.03
N GLY A 19 5.59 5.75 7.96
CA GLY A 19 4.72 5.77 9.14
C GLY A 19 4.95 4.53 10.00
N GLY A 20 5.02 4.73 11.33
CA GLY A 20 5.25 3.64 12.29
C GLY A 20 4.09 2.63 12.30
N GLU A 21 2.89 3.04 11.88
CA GLU A 21 1.73 2.19 11.70
C GLU A 21 1.94 1.05 10.69
N PHE A 22 2.93 1.17 9.79
CA PHE A 22 3.27 0.16 8.79
C PHE A 22 4.44 -0.75 9.20
N ALA A 23 4.83 -0.72 10.48
CA ALA A 23 5.88 -1.61 11.01
C ALA A 23 5.58 -3.10 10.76
N GLU A 24 4.30 -3.49 10.73
CA GLU A 24 3.84 -4.86 10.49
C GLU A 24 3.38 -5.11 9.04
N HIS A 25 3.91 -4.38 8.05
CA HIS A 25 3.57 -4.53 6.63
C HIS A 25 3.67 -5.96 6.09
N LYS A 26 4.48 -6.83 6.69
CA LYS A 26 4.59 -8.25 6.32
C LYS A 26 3.26 -9.01 6.47
N ALA A 27 2.44 -8.68 7.46
CA ALA A 27 1.13 -9.29 7.62
C ALA A 27 0.19 -8.92 6.45
N ILE A 28 0.37 -7.72 5.88
CA ILE A 28 -0.37 -7.25 4.70
C ILE A 28 0.11 -8.01 3.45
N GLU A 29 1.43 -8.15 3.29
CA GLU A 29 2.04 -8.93 2.20
C GLU A 29 1.55 -10.38 2.21
N GLU A 30 1.52 -11.05 3.36
CA GLU A 30 1.01 -12.42 3.49
C GLU A 30 -0.50 -12.53 3.20
N ALA A 31 -1.29 -11.57 3.68
CA ALA A 31 -2.74 -11.59 3.50
C ALA A 31 -3.16 -11.34 2.04
N LEU A 32 -2.37 -10.56 1.29
CA LEU A 32 -2.67 -10.15 -0.08
C LEU A 32 -1.83 -10.88 -1.13
N GLY A 33 -0.75 -11.57 -0.75
CA GLY A 33 0.22 -12.10 -1.69
C GLY A 33 0.89 -11.01 -2.55
N ALA A 34 1.03 -9.80 -1.99
CA ALA A 34 1.47 -8.60 -2.69
C ALA A 34 2.79 -8.08 -2.11
N GLU A 35 3.73 -7.68 -2.95
CA GLU A 35 5.02 -7.15 -2.49
C GLU A 35 4.85 -5.76 -1.86
N THR A 36 5.60 -5.50 -0.79
CA THR A 36 5.52 -4.22 -0.07
C THR A 36 6.80 -3.41 -0.18
N TYR A 37 6.65 -2.09 -0.33
CA TYR A 37 7.73 -1.12 -0.50
C TYR A 37 7.54 0.09 0.41
N PHE A 38 8.61 0.84 0.65
CA PHE A 38 8.59 2.09 1.41
C PHE A 38 9.16 3.22 0.57
N ALA A 39 8.52 4.39 0.63
CA ALA A 39 9.09 5.61 0.06
C ALA A 39 10.41 5.95 0.77
N HIS A 40 11.34 6.56 0.04
CA HIS A 40 12.61 6.99 0.63
C HIS A 40 12.39 8.07 1.70
N PRO A 41 13.21 8.10 2.77
CA PRO A 41 13.13 9.14 3.78
C PRO A 41 13.22 10.54 3.15
N TYR A 42 12.31 11.43 3.56
CA TYR A 42 12.22 12.82 3.08
C TYR A 42 11.90 13.00 1.58
N SER A 43 11.43 11.95 0.90
CA SER A 43 11.10 11.96 -0.52
C SER A 43 9.60 12.09 -0.79
N SER A 44 8.97 13.17 -0.32
CA SER A 44 7.51 13.38 -0.47
C SER A 44 7.03 13.34 -1.94
N TRP A 45 7.91 13.62 -2.90
CA TRP A 45 7.59 13.56 -4.33
C TRP A 45 7.30 12.14 -4.84
N GLU A 46 7.80 11.10 -4.18
CA GLU A 46 7.50 9.69 -4.53
C GLU A 46 6.04 9.31 -4.24
N ARG A 47 5.32 10.18 -3.52
CA ARG A 47 3.93 10.01 -3.12
C ARG A 47 2.99 11.07 -3.70
N GLY A 48 3.38 11.73 -4.79
CA GLY A 48 2.58 12.81 -5.39
C GLY A 48 1.12 12.41 -5.69
N LEU A 49 0.88 11.17 -6.14
CA LEU A 49 -0.48 10.66 -6.38
C LEU A 49 -1.29 10.48 -5.10
N ASN A 50 -0.65 10.04 -4.01
CA ASN A 50 -1.31 9.84 -2.72
C ASN A 50 -1.80 11.18 -2.15
N GLU A 51 -0.94 12.20 -2.15
CA GLU A 51 -1.27 13.57 -1.73
C GLU A 51 -2.44 14.14 -2.54
N ASN A 52 -2.40 13.98 -3.87
CA ASN A 52 -3.47 14.43 -4.75
C ASN A 52 -4.81 13.74 -4.45
N ASN A 53 -4.80 12.41 -4.30
CA ASN A 53 -6.01 11.65 -3.99
C ASN A 53 -6.57 12.02 -2.62
N ASN A 54 -5.72 12.21 -1.61
CA ASN A 54 -6.16 12.68 -0.30
C ASN A 54 -6.81 14.06 -0.36
N GLY A 55 -6.31 14.95 -1.24
CA GLY A 55 -6.93 16.24 -1.52
C GLY A 55 -8.31 16.12 -2.15
N LEU A 56 -8.51 15.18 -3.07
CA LEU A 56 -9.83 14.88 -3.66
C LEU A 56 -10.81 14.29 -2.65
N LEU A 57 -10.35 13.43 -1.75
CA LEU A 57 -11.20 12.80 -0.72
C LEU A 57 -11.71 13.76 0.36
N ARG A 58 -11.06 14.91 0.54
CA ARG A 58 -11.40 15.90 1.59
C ARG A 58 -12.28 17.06 1.07
N GLN A 59 -12.62 17.06 -0.22
CA GLN A 59 -13.52 18.03 -0.85
C GLN A 59 -14.97 17.56 -0.77
#